data_AF-A0A1E5TAA6-F1
#
_entry.id   AF-A0A1E5TAA6-F1
#
_cell.length_a   1.000
_cell.length_b   1.000
_cell.length_c   1.000
_cell.angle_alpha   90.00
_cell.angle_beta   90.00
_cell.angle_gamma   90.00
#
_symmetry.space_group_name_H-M   'P 1'
#
loop_
_entity.id
_entity.type
_entity.pdbx_description
1 polymer ?
#
loop_
_entity_poly.entity_id
_entity_poly.type
_entity_poly.pdbx_seq_one_letter_code
_entity_poly.pdbx_strand_id
1 'polypeptide(L)'
;MALFITKSDSIGVLSSGLCLLHCLATPFLFVSQTHISQCFETKPIWWSSIDFIFIIVSAVAIYRTVKTTTRQWIKIALWINWFIVLVLIINEKMGWLHLSESFIYFPAGGLIFFHIYNSKYCQCKNGECCVNKVFE
;
A
#
# COMPACT_ATOMS: atom_id res chain seq x y z
N MET A 1 2.66 0.47 25.28
CA MET A 1 2.73 -0.72 24.40
C MET A 1 3.78 -0.44 23.33
N ALA A 2 4.99 -0.96 23.49
CA ALA A 2 6.09 -0.66 22.58
C ALA A 2 5.88 -1.41 21.25
N LEU A 3 5.56 -0.68 20.19
CA LEU A 3 5.56 -1.17 18.81
C LEU A 3 7.02 -1.27 18.37
N PHE A 4 7.62 -2.46 18.48
CA PHE A 4 8.84 -2.74 17.74
C PHE A 4 8.43 -2.87 16.28
N ILE A 5 8.74 -1.87 15.45
CA ILE A 5 8.47 -1.92 14.01
C ILE A 5 9.77 -2.17 13.27
N THR A 6 9.81 -3.21 12.43
CA THR A 6 10.99 -3.43 11.58
C THR A 6 11.12 -2.31 10.54
N LYS A 7 12.33 -2.05 10.02
CA LYS A 7 12.51 -0.98 9.01
C LYS A 7 11.62 -1.18 7.79
N SER A 8 11.42 -2.42 7.32
CA SER A 8 10.56 -2.69 6.15
C SER A 8 9.08 -2.54 6.47
N ASP A 9 8.61 -3.03 7.63
CA ASP A 9 7.21 -2.90 8.02
C ASP A 9 6.84 -1.43 8.31
N SER A 10 7.76 -0.64 8.87
CA SER A 10 7.58 0.82 9.06
C SER A 10 7.37 1.55 7.74
N ILE A 11 8.22 1.25 6.74
CA ILE A 11 8.13 1.85 5.40
C ILE A 11 6.82 1.40 4.72
N GLY A 12 6.43 0.14 4.90
CA GLY A 12 5.15 -0.38 4.39
C GLY A 12 3.95 0.34 4.99
N VAL A 13 3.87 0.45 6.32
CA VAL A 13 2.81 1.18 7.03
C VAL A 13 2.77 2.64 6.58
N LEU A 14 3.93 3.31 6.51
CA LEU A 14 3.98 4.71 6.12
C LEU A 14 3.55 4.91 4.67
N SER A 15 4.05 4.09 3.74
CA SER A 15 3.69 4.19 2.32
C SER A 15 2.21 3.91 2.08
N SER A 16 1.65 2.87 2.70
CA SER A 16 0.23 2.54 2.59
C SER A 16 -0.64 3.59 3.28
N GLY A 17 -0.19 4.14 4.42
CA GLY A 17 -0.87 5.22 5.12
C GLY A 17 -0.89 6.54 4.34
N LEU A 18 0.22 6.90 3.71
CA LEU A 18 0.30 8.06 2.83
C LEU A 18 -0.57 7.90 1.59
N CYS A 19 -0.63 6.71 1.00
CA CYS A 19 -1.56 6.40 -0.09
C CYS A 19 -3.02 6.57 0.34
N LEU A 20 -3.42 6.02 1.49
CA LEU A 20 -4.78 6.22 2.03
C LEU A 20 -5.09 7.70 2.28
N LEU A 21 -4.17 8.42 2.92
CA LEU A 21 -4.36 9.83 3.25
C LEU A 21 -4.45 10.67 1.98
N HIS A 22 -3.65 10.36 0.96
CA HIS A 22 -3.72 10.98 -0.36
C HIS A 22 -5.08 10.75 -1.04
N CYS A 23 -5.56 9.51 -1.07
CA CYS A 23 -6.87 9.17 -1.63
C CYS A 23 -8.02 9.82 -0.83
N LEU A 24 -7.88 9.98 0.49
CA LEU A 24 -8.86 10.70 1.30
C LEU A 24 -8.83 12.20 1.03
N ALA A 25 -7.65 12.81 0.89
CA ALA A 25 -7.51 14.25 0.72
C ALA A 25 -7.89 14.74 -0.70
N THR A 26 -7.70 13.90 -1.72
CA THR A 26 -7.97 14.24 -3.13
C THR A 26 -9.38 14.81 -3.37
N PRO A 27 -10.49 14.17 -2.96
CA PRO A 27 -11.82 14.73 -3.16
C PRO A 27 -12.01 16.07 -2.43
N PHE A 28 -11.42 16.27 -1.24
CA PHE A 28 -11.54 17.55 -0.52
C PHE A 28 -10.74 18.68 -1.17
N LEU A 29 -9.56 18.39 -1.70
CA LEU A 29 -8.67 19.39 -2.31
C LEU A 29 -9.18 19.84 -3.68
N PHE A 30 -9.86 18.97 -4.42
CA PHE A 30 -10.33 19.26 -5.79
C PHE A 30 -11.85 19.46 -5.90
N VAL A 31 -12.60 19.40 -4.78
CA VAL A 31 -14.05 19.65 -4.74
C VAL A 31 -14.44 21.03 -5.28
N SER A 32 -13.58 22.05 -5.08
CA SER A 32 -13.86 23.44 -5.46
C SER A 32 -13.62 23.73 -6.95
N GLN A 33 -12.92 22.86 -7.68
CA GLN A 33 -12.59 23.06 -9.09
C GLN A 33 -13.68 22.54 -10.05
N THR A 34 -14.71 21.90 -9.49
CA THR A 34 -15.85 21.30 -10.22
C THR A 34 -16.73 22.32 -10.96
N HIS A 35 -16.65 23.60 -10.60
CA HIS A 35 -17.48 24.66 -11.21
C HIS A 35 -16.92 25.25 -12.53
N ILE A 36 -15.64 25.03 -12.87
CA ILE A 36 -14.98 25.70 -14.03
C ILE A 36 -14.67 24.72 -15.18
N SER A 37 -14.78 23.42 -14.95
CA SER A 37 -14.04 22.40 -15.70
C SER A 37 -14.93 21.27 -16.24
N GLN A 38 -16.03 21.63 -16.91
CA GLN A 38 -16.84 20.63 -17.62
C GLN A 38 -16.13 19.97 -18.83
N CYS A 39 -14.88 20.34 -19.14
CA CYS A 39 -14.15 19.87 -20.33
C CYS A 39 -12.73 19.34 -20.07
N PHE A 40 -12.19 19.38 -18.84
CA PHE A 40 -10.81 18.95 -18.56
C PHE A 40 -10.69 18.24 -17.21
N GLU A 41 -9.98 17.12 -17.20
CA GLU A 41 -9.50 16.41 -15.99
C GLU A 41 -8.89 17.42 -15.00
N THR A 42 -9.53 17.59 -13.84
CA THR A 42 -9.23 18.63 -12.85
C THR A 42 -8.02 18.34 -11.98
N LYS A 43 -7.47 17.12 -12.05
CA LYS A 43 -6.33 16.70 -11.21
C LYS A 43 -5.02 17.03 -11.94
N PRO A 44 -4.15 17.89 -11.40
CA PRO A 44 -2.86 18.19 -12.01
C PRO A 44 -2.02 16.91 -12.11
N ILE A 45 -1.32 16.75 -13.23
CA ILE A 45 -0.59 15.51 -13.58
C ILE A 45 0.36 15.07 -12.47
N TRP A 46 1.06 16.00 -11.83
CA TRP A 46 1.99 15.71 -10.73
C TRP A 46 1.31 15.07 -9.52
N TRP A 47 0.05 15.45 -9.22
CA TRP A 47 -0.69 14.90 -8.08
C TRP A 47 -1.05 13.43 -8.31
N SER A 48 -1.40 13.06 -9.55
CA SER A 48 -1.67 11.66 -9.92
C SER A 48 -0.41 10.80 -10.01
N SER A 49 0.77 11.39 -10.27
CA SER A 49 2.04 10.65 -10.28
C SER A 49 2.46 10.14 -8.90
N ILE A 50 1.97 10.76 -7.82
CA ILE A 50 2.29 10.38 -6.44
C ILE A 50 1.78 8.96 -6.12
N ASP A 51 0.64 8.57 -6.67
CA ASP A 51 0.03 7.25 -6.47
C ASP A 51 0.97 6.12 -6.94
N PHE A 52 1.61 6.30 -8.09
CA PHE A 52 2.58 5.34 -8.62
C PHE A 52 3.85 5.24 -7.76
N ILE A 53 4.29 6.35 -7.16
CA ILE A 53 5.43 6.35 -6.23
C ILE A 53 5.10 5.50 -5.00
N PHE A 54 3.90 5.67 -4.43
CA PHE A 54 3.46 4.87 -3.27
C PHE A 54 3.32 3.39 -3.60
N ILE A 55 2.85 3.03 -4.80
CA ILE A 55 2.81 1.63 -5.26
C ILE A 55 4.22 1.03 -5.31
N ILE A 56 5.20 1.73 -5.87
CA ILE A 56 6.57 1.23 -6.00
C ILE A 56 7.20 1.05 -4.62
N VAL A 57 7.06 2.04 -3.74
CA VAL A 57 7.62 1.99 -2.38
C VAL A 57 6.97 0.86 -1.56
N SER A 58 5.66 0.71 -1.64
CA SER A 58 4.94 -0.38 -0.96
C SER A 58 5.34 -1.76 -1.52
N ALA A 59 5.58 -1.90 -2.83
CA ALA A 59 6.07 -3.16 -3.40
C ALA A 59 7.44 -3.56 -2.82
N VAL A 60 8.36 -2.60 -2.69
CA VAL A 60 9.68 -2.83 -2.09
C VAL A 60 9.56 -3.20 -0.61
N ALA A 61 8.65 -2.54 0.13
CA ALA A 61 8.38 -2.86 1.52
C ALA A 61 7.85 -4.30 1.67
N ILE A 62 6.86 -4.68 0.87
CA ILE A 62 6.29 -6.03 0.85
C ILE A 62 7.36 -7.06 0.50
N TYR A 63 8.18 -6.82 -0.53
CA TYR A 63 9.25 -7.74 -0.92
C TYR A 63 10.22 -8.01 0.23
N ARG A 64 10.59 -6.98 1.00
CA ARG A 64 11.44 -7.12 2.20
C ARG A 64 10.71 -7.86 3.32
N THR A 65 9.45 -7.53 3.59
CA THR A 65 8.62 -8.19 4.61
C THR A 65 8.39 -9.67 4.30
N VAL A 66 8.19 -10.04 3.03
CA VAL A 66 7.99 -11.42 2.57
C VAL A 66 9.24 -12.29 2.79
N LYS A 67 10.44 -11.70 2.75
CA LYS A 67 11.69 -12.41 3.05
C LYS A 67 11.88 -12.70 4.54
N THR A 68 11.41 -11.80 5.40
CA THR A 68 11.58 -11.92 6.86
C THR A 68 10.42 -12.66 7.54
N THR A 69 9.25 -12.71 6.91
CA THR A 69 8.08 -13.39 7.47
C THR A 69 8.12 -14.91 7.25
N THR A 70 7.80 -15.65 8.31
CA THR A 70 7.73 -17.12 8.30
C THR A 70 6.36 -17.65 7.90
N ARG A 71 5.30 -16.82 7.97
CA ARG A 71 3.92 -17.23 7.70
C ARG A 71 3.55 -16.97 6.24
N GLN A 72 3.31 -18.05 5.49
CA GLN A 72 2.95 -17.97 4.07
C GLN A 72 1.63 -17.23 3.81
N TRP A 73 0.65 -17.32 4.71
CA TRP A 73 -0.63 -16.62 4.54
C TRP A 73 -0.49 -15.09 4.58
N ILE A 74 0.43 -14.55 5.39
CA ILE A 74 0.72 -13.10 5.43
C ILE A 74 1.36 -12.65 4.11
N LYS A 75 2.25 -13.46 3.53
CA LYS A 75 2.86 -13.17 2.22
C LYS A 75 1.80 -13.02 1.15
N ILE A 76 0.85 -13.96 1.11
CA ILE A 76 -0.26 -13.96 0.16
C ILE A 76 -1.16 -12.74 0.39
N ALA A 77 -1.53 -12.46 1.65
CA ALA A 77 -2.40 -11.32 1.98
C ALA A 77 -1.79 -9.96 1.60
N LEU A 78 -0.48 -9.76 1.83
CA LEU A 78 0.21 -8.53 1.44
C LEU A 78 0.21 -8.33 -0.08
N TRP A 79 0.57 -9.37 -0.84
CA TRP A 79 0.58 -9.29 -2.31
C TRP A 79 -0.82 -9.11 -2.91
N ILE A 80 -1.84 -9.81 -2.40
CA ILE A 80 -3.22 -9.66 -2.87
C ILE A 80 -3.70 -8.23 -2.67
N ASN A 81 -3.57 -7.67 -1.46
CA ASN A 81 -4.02 -6.30 -1.21
C ASN A 81 -3.25 -5.28 -2.07
N TRP A 82 -1.94 -5.46 -2.24
CA TRP A 82 -1.14 -4.61 -3.12
C TRP A 82 -1.60 -4.68 -4.58
N PHE A 83 -1.90 -5.89 -5.09
CA PHE A 83 -2.37 -6.06 -6.46
C PHE A 83 -3.75 -5.43 -6.67
N ILE A 84 -4.64 -5.53 -5.68
CA ILE A 84 -5.95 -4.85 -5.72
C ILE A 84 -5.76 -3.33 -5.77
N VAL A 85 -4.88 -2.76 -4.94
CA VAL A 85 -4.57 -1.31 -4.97
C VAL A 85 -4.02 -0.90 -6.34
N LEU A 86 -3.10 -1.67 -6.91
CA LEU A 86 -2.54 -1.42 -8.24
C LEU A 86 -3.62 -1.39 -9.32
N VAL A 87 -4.50 -2.41 -9.34
CA VAL A 87 -5.58 -2.51 -10.33
C VAL A 87 -6.56 -1.35 -10.18
N LEU A 88 -6.92 -0.96 -8.95
CA LEU A 88 -7.82 0.16 -8.71
C LEU A 88 -7.24 1.49 -9.20
N ILE A 89 -5.95 1.76 -8.94
CA ILE A 89 -5.27 2.98 -9.40
C ILE A 89 -5.15 3.00 -10.93
N ILE A 90 -4.82 1.88 -11.57
CA ILE A 90 -4.80 1.79 -13.04
C ILE A 90 -6.20 2.02 -13.60
N ASN A 91 -7.23 1.45 -12.98
CA ASN A 91 -8.61 1.61 -13.42
C ASN A 91 -9.07 3.08 -13.30
N GLU A 92 -8.73 3.77 -12.22
CA GLU A 92 -8.97 5.22 -12.06
C GLU A 92 -8.30 6.00 -13.20
N LYS A 93 -7.03 5.69 -13.52
CA LYS A 93 -6.27 6.41 -14.55
C LYS A 93 -6.75 6.15 -15.98
N MET A 94 -7.23 4.95 -16.26
CA MET A 94 -7.68 4.54 -17.60
C MET A 94 -9.18 4.80 -17.81
N GLY A 95 -9.93 5.04 -16.73
CA GLY A 95 -11.38 5.27 -16.77
C GLY A 95 -12.20 4.07 -17.27
N TRP A 96 -11.65 2.84 -17.22
CA TRP A 96 -12.29 1.65 -17.79
C TRP A 96 -13.60 1.28 -17.09
N LEU A 97 -13.63 1.40 -15.75
CA LEU A 97 -14.81 1.20 -14.93
C LEU A 97 -15.01 2.41 -14.02
N HIS A 98 -16.22 2.96 -13.97
CA HIS A 98 -16.63 3.92 -12.97
C HIS A 98 -16.80 3.23 -11.60
N LEU A 99 -15.67 2.93 -10.97
CA LEU A 99 -15.59 2.43 -9.60
C LEU A 99 -15.37 3.63 -8.66
N SER A 100 -16.07 3.63 -7.54
CA SER A 100 -15.83 4.65 -6.50
C SER A 100 -14.41 4.50 -5.94
N GLU A 101 -13.70 5.63 -5.78
CA GLU A 101 -12.39 5.65 -5.12
C GLU A 101 -12.42 5.08 -3.69
N SER A 102 -13.62 4.98 -3.08
CA SER A 102 -13.81 4.37 -1.76
C SER A 102 -13.37 2.90 -1.69
N PHE A 103 -13.32 2.20 -2.82
CA PHE A 103 -12.86 0.82 -2.88
C PHE A 103 -11.36 0.66 -2.57
N ILE A 104 -10.54 1.71 -2.73
CA ILE A 104 -9.11 1.68 -2.39
C ILE A 104 -8.91 1.60 -0.86
N TYR A 105 -9.86 2.08 -0.07
CA TYR A 105 -9.71 2.15 1.39
C TYR A 105 -9.58 0.78 2.05
N PHE A 106 -10.33 -0.21 1.56
CA PHE A 106 -10.29 -1.57 2.07
C PHE A 106 -8.92 -2.25 1.89
N PRO A 107 -8.38 -2.39 0.66
CA PRO A 107 -7.11 -3.07 0.45
C PRO A 107 -5.93 -2.28 1.00
N ALA A 108 -5.95 -0.95 0.96
CA ALA A 108 -4.88 -0.15 1.53
C ALA A 108 -4.90 -0.17 3.08
N GLY A 109 -6.08 -0.18 3.70
CA GLY A 109 -6.22 -0.44 5.14
C GLY A 109 -5.76 -1.86 5.52
N GLY A 110 -6.07 -2.84 4.66
CA GLY A 110 -5.57 -4.21 4.76
C GLY A 110 -4.03 -4.27 4.78
N LEU A 111 -3.36 -3.58 3.86
CA LEU A 111 -1.88 -3.51 3.84
C LEU A 111 -1.31 -2.98 5.15
N ILE A 112 -1.87 -1.89 5.68
CA ILE A 112 -1.45 -1.32 6.97
C ILE A 112 -1.61 -2.34 8.08
N PHE A 113 -2.80 -2.96 8.16
CA PHE A 113 -3.10 -3.98 9.15
C PHE A 113 -2.11 -5.16 9.06
N PHE A 114 -1.85 -5.69 7.86
CA PHE A 114 -0.96 -6.82 7.68
C PHE A 114 0.51 -6.49 7.97
N HIS A 115 0.99 -5.28 7.66
CA HIS A 115 2.33 -4.86 8.06
C HIS A 115 2.46 -4.72 9.58
N ILE A 116 1.46 -4.13 10.26
CA ILE A 116 1.43 -4.04 11.73
C ILE A 116 1.36 -5.45 12.34
N TYR A 117 0.50 -6.31 11.80
CA TYR A 117 0.33 -7.68 12.26
C TYR A 117 1.63 -8.48 12.11
N ASN A 118 2.26 -8.43 10.93
CA ASN A 118 3.55 -9.07 10.69
C ASN A 118 4.61 -8.58 11.69
N SER A 119 4.68 -7.27 11.90
CA SER A 119 5.63 -6.68 12.84
C SER A 119 5.37 -7.07 14.29
N LYS A 120 4.11 -7.36 14.68
CA LYS A 120 3.76 -7.72 16.06
C LYS A 120 3.93 -9.21 16.35
N TYR A 121 3.64 -10.07 15.38
CA TYR A 121 3.53 -11.52 15.59
C TYR A 121 4.62 -12.34 14.89
N CYS A 122 5.46 -11.75 14.06
CA CYS A 122 6.50 -12.45 13.28
C CYS A 122 7.90 -11.83 13.41
N GLN A 123 8.21 -11.22 14.56
CA GLN A 123 9.58 -10.84 14.88
C GLN A 123 10.36 -12.05 15.40
N CYS A 124 11.44 -12.39 14.71
CA CYS A 124 12.40 -13.37 15.17
C CYS A 124 12.95 -12.94 16.52
N LYS A 125 12.54 -13.67 17.56
CA LYS A 125 12.69 -13.24 18.96
C LYS A 125 14.14 -13.35 19.48
N ASN A 126 15.08 -13.87 18.70
CA ASN A 126 16.51 -13.96 19.05
C ASN A 126 17.34 -14.36 17.82
N GLY A 127 17.79 -13.41 17.00
CA GLY A 127 18.98 -13.55 16.12
C GLY A 127 19.07 -14.68 15.07
N GLU A 128 18.17 -15.66 15.05
CA GLU A 128 18.32 -16.91 14.27
C GLU A 128 17.17 -17.11 13.29
N CYS A 129 16.95 -16.13 12.42
CA CYS A 129 16.12 -16.35 11.24
C CYS A 129 16.95 -16.15 9.98
N CYS A 130 17.13 -17.28 9.28
CA CYS A 130 17.48 -17.43 7.87
C CYS A 130 18.97 -17.43 7.50
N VAL A 131 19.68 -18.51 7.86
CA VAL A 131 20.39 -19.32 6.86
C VAL A 131 20.02 -20.80 7.11
N ASN A 132 18.97 -21.29 6.45
CA ASN A 132 18.87 -22.72 6.21
C ASN A 132 19.20 -22.96 4.75
N LYS A 133 20.19 -23.84 4.59
CA LYS A 133 20.92 -24.13 3.37
C LYS A 133 19.97 -24.49 2.23
N VAL A 134 20.29 -23.90 1.09
CA VAL A 134 19.87 -24.32 -0.24
C VAL A 134 20.59 -25.66 -0.52
N PHE A 135 19.82 -26.68 -0.92
CA PHE A 135 20.18 -28.05 -1.32
C PHE A 135 20.70 -29.02 -0.24
N GLU A 136 19.91 -30.07 0.02
CA GLU A 136 20.35 -31.47 -0.01
C GLU A 136 19.26 -32.31 -0.70
#